data_AF-A0AAV5GF26-F1
#
_entry.id   AF-A0AAV5GF26-F1
#
_cell.length_a   1.000
_cell.length_b   1.000
_cell.length_c   1.000
_cell.angle_alpha   90.00
_cell.angle_beta   90.00
_cell.angle_gamma   90.00
#
_symmetry.space_group_name_H-M   'P 1'
#
loop_
_entity.id
_entity.type
_entity.pdbx_description
1 polymer ?
#
loop_
_entity_poly.entity_id
_entity_poly.type
_entity_poly.pdbx_seq_one_letter_code
_entity_poly.pdbx_strand_id
1 'polypeptide(L)'
;MVDGRDISAPKLEEHFVFARGHSVLGQAPFTRPSRIQVPLSISPAPAGSLTQDADLAFPPTEVHPYDVVLADLDGVVVVRPSLLEQVLQLAQKGSEVDERCRLDLLEGKGVKETFKRHRGK
;
A
#
# COMPACT_ATOMS: atom_id res chain seq x y z
N MET A 1 -12.28 3.24 -7.80
CA MET A 1 -11.89 4.58 -7.34
C MET A 1 -12.85 4.93 -6.22
N VAL A 2 -12.38 4.86 -4.97
CA VAL A 2 -13.13 5.46 -3.85
C VAL A 2 -12.65 6.90 -3.76
N ASP A 3 -13.47 7.82 -4.26
CA ASP A 3 -13.20 9.26 -4.33
C ASP A 3 -14.34 10.00 -3.60
N GLY A 4 -14.13 10.34 -2.31
CA GLY A 4 -15.05 11.08 -1.41
C GLY A 4 -16.31 10.27 -0.98
N ARG A 5 -16.92 10.34 0.21
CA ARG A 5 -17.03 11.26 1.37
C ARG A 5 -17.49 10.38 2.58
N ASP A 6 -17.16 10.60 3.86
CA ASP A 6 -17.86 11.44 4.86
C ASP A 6 -17.11 11.36 6.21
N ILE A 7 -16.80 12.51 6.83
CA ILE A 7 -16.07 12.64 8.11
C ILE A 7 -16.98 13.11 9.27
N SER A 8 -18.28 13.31 9.02
CA SER A 8 -19.23 13.82 10.01
C SER A 8 -20.45 12.93 10.27
N ALA A 9 -20.55 11.78 9.59
CA ALA A 9 -21.52 10.77 9.96
C ALA A 9 -21.24 10.25 11.38
N PRO A 10 -22.26 10.07 12.25
CA PRO A 10 -22.08 9.57 13.60
C PRO A 10 -21.39 8.21 13.54
N LYS A 11 -20.14 8.13 14.01
CA LYS A 11 -19.26 6.95 14.11
C LYS A 11 -19.70 5.82 13.17
N LEU A 12 -19.23 5.88 11.92
CA LEU A 12 -19.16 4.70 11.07
C LEU A 12 -18.15 3.74 11.73
N GLU A 13 -18.64 2.92 12.66
CA GLU A 13 -17.85 1.94 13.40
C GLU A 13 -17.13 1.01 12.40
N GLU A 14 -15.80 0.91 12.53
CA GLU A 14 -14.91 -0.10 11.93
C GLU A 14 -14.86 -0.28 10.40
N HIS A 15 -14.96 0.79 9.60
CA HIS A 15 -14.70 0.72 8.16
C HIS A 15 -13.43 1.47 7.74
N PHE A 16 -12.47 0.75 7.17
CA PHE A 16 -11.24 1.33 6.62
C PHE A 16 -11.45 1.80 5.19
N VAL A 17 -11.20 3.09 4.95
CA VAL A 17 -11.31 3.73 3.63
C VAL A 17 -9.96 4.34 3.25
N PHE A 18 -9.42 3.90 2.12
CA PHE A 18 -8.20 4.46 1.53
C PHE A 18 -8.56 5.33 0.32
N ALA A 19 -8.14 6.58 0.35
CA ALA A 19 -8.37 7.56 -0.71
C ALA A 19 -7.15 8.48 -0.85
N ARG A 20 -6.99 9.11 -2.02
CA ARG A 20 -5.91 10.08 -2.25
C ARG A 20 -6.07 11.38 -1.47
N GLY A 21 -7.30 11.68 -1.06
CA GLY A 21 -7.65 12.88 -0.32
C GLY A 21 -9.13 12.89 0.01
N HIS A 22 -9.53 13.91 0.77
CA HIS A 22 -10.91 14.11 1.16
C HIS A 22 -11.52 15.27 0.37
N SER A 23 -12.80 15.14 -0.01
CA SER A 23 -13.54 16.17 -0.71
C SER A 23 -14.98 16.22 -0.21
N VAL A 24 -15.60 17.38 -0.34
CA VAL A 24 -17.02 17.63 -0.02
C VAL A 24 -17.91 17.73 -1.26
N LEU A 25 -17.31 17.78 -2.46
CA LEU A 25 -18.05 17.83 -3.73
C LEU A 25 -18.65 16.47 -4.06
N GLY A 26 -19.90 16.47 -4.53
CA GLY A 26 -20.58 15.24 -4.97
C GLY A 26 -20.13 14.79 -6.35
N GLN A 27 -20.15 13.48 -6.58
CA GLN A 27 -19.74 12.85 -7.86
C GLN A 27 -20.70 13.11 -9.04
N ALA A 28 -22.00 13.33 -8.78
CA ALA A 28 -23.07 13.28 -9.78
C ALA A 28 -22.87 14.16 -11.03
N PRO A 29 -22.34 15.40 -10.96
CA PRO A 29 -22.13 16.21 -12.14
C PRO A 29 -20.81 15.89 -12.88
N PHE A 30 -19.91 15.10 -12.30
CA PHE A 30 -18.55 14.89 -12.83
C PHE A 30 -18.28 13.47 -13.33
N THR A 31 -18.84 12.46 -12.68
CA THR A 31 -18.57 11.06 -13.02
C THR A 31 -19.73 10.14 -12.67
N ARG A 32 -19.72 8.95 -13.27
CA ARG A 32 -20.65 7.86 -12.96
C ARG A 32 -19.93 6.51 -13.06
N PRO A 33 -20.25 5.53 -12.21
CA PRO A 33 -19.79 4.15 -12.42
C PRO A 33 -20.27 3.64 -13.78
N SER A 34 -19.35 3.10 -14.58
CA SER A 34 -19.65 2.63 -15.94
C SER A 34 -19.57 1.11 -16.09
N ARG A 35 -18.71 0.46 -15.32
CA ARG A 35 -18.46 -0.99 -15.35
C ARG A 35 -18.08 -1.49 -13.96
N ILE A 36 -18.36 -2.76 -13.70
CA ILE A 36 -17.97 -3.49 -12.49
C ILE A 36 -17.11 -4.68 -12.89
N GLN A 37 -16.22 -5.15 -12.00
CA GLN A 37 -15.36 -6.31 -12.25
C GLN A 37 -14.58 -6.20 -13.57
N VAL A 38 -14.01 -5.04 -13.86
CA VAL A 38 -13.08 -4.83 -14.98
C VAL A 38 -11.70 -4.42 -14.45
N PRO A 39 -10.60 -4.75 -15.15
CA PRO A 39 -9.27 -4.28 -14.77
C PRO A 39 -9.22 -2.76 -14.68
N LEU A 40 -8.56 -2.26 -13.63
CA LEU A 40 -8.37 -0.84 -13.35
C LEU A 40 -6.87 -0.53 -13.38
N SER A 41 -6.48 0.56 -14.05
CA SER A 41 -5.12 1.09 -14.00
C SER A 41 -5.09 2.31 -13.09
N ILE A 42 -4.21 2.30 -12.09
CA ILE A 42 -4.04 3.38 -11.10
C ILE A 42 -2.65 3.96 -11.26
N SER A 43 -2.55 5.15 -11.86
CA SER A 43 -1.29 5.89 -11.96
C SER A 43 -0.90 6.47 -10.60
N PRO A 44 0.38 6.47 -10.19
CA PRO A 44 0.81 7.14 -8.96
C PRO A 44 0.35 8.60 -8.93
N ALA A 45 -0.01 9.10 -7.75
CA ALA A 45 -0.27 10.53 -7.61
C ALA A 45 1.04 11.29 -7.83
N PRO A 46 1.03 12.42 -8.56
CA PRO A 46 2.21 13.29 -8.60
C PRO A 46 2.57 13.66 -7.16
N ALA A 47 3.83 13.51 -6.78
CA ALA A 47 4.32 13.73 -5.43
C ALA A 47 4.02 15.17 -4.98
N GLY A 48 2.85 15.37 -4.38
CA GLY A 48 2.49 16.60 -3.70
C GLY A 48 3.24 16.67 -2.38
N SER A 49 4.47 17.19 -2.41
CA SER A 49 5.11 17.85 -1.27
C SER A 49 5.27 17.04 0.03
N LEU A 50 6.00 15.91 0.04
CA LEU A 50 6.69 15.44 1.27
C LEU A 50 8.03 14.69 1.06
N THR A 51 8.44 14.34 -0.16
CA THR A 51 9.79 13.82 -0.43
C THR A 51 10.35 14.47 -1.69
N GLN A 52 11.53 15.07 -1.58
CA GLN A 52 12.28 15.77 -2.63
C GLN A 52 12.83 14.85 -3.74
N ASP A 53 12.34 13.62 -3.86
CA ASP A 53 12.76 12.69 -4.91
C ASP A 53 11.76 12.73 -6.07
N ALA A 54 11.89 13.76 -6.89
CA ALA A 54 11.10 13.99 -8.11
C ALA A 54 11.32 12.94 -9.22
N ASP A 55 12.18 11.94 -8.99
CA ASP A 55 12.63 10.97 -10.01
C ASP A 55 12.10 9.55 -9.83
N LEU A 56 11.31 9.25 -8.79
CA LEU A 56 10.70 7.93 -8.63
C LEU A 56 9.36 7.85 -9.38
N ALA A 57 9.44 7.86 -10.71
CA ALA A 57 8.30 7.58 -11.58
C ALA A 57 7.94 6.08 -11.52
N PHE A 58 7.12 5.69 -10.54
CA PHE A 58 6.57 4.34 -10.51
C PHE A 58 5.62 4.13 -11.72
N PRO A 59 5.63 2.94 -12.34
CA PRO A 59 4.65 2.63 -13.38
C PRO A 59 3.23 2.56 -12.77
N PRO A 60 2.17 2.74 -13.58
CA PRO A 60 0.80 2.51 -13.14
C PRO A 60 0.60 1.08 -12.63
N THR A 61 -0.15 0.94 -11.54
CA THR A 61 -0.51 -0.37 -10.97
C THR A 61 -1.81 -0.84 -11.61
N GLU A 62 -1.83 -2.08 -12.10
CA GLU A 62 -3.05 -2.72 -12.60
C GLU A 62 -3.71 -3.58 -11.52
N VAL A 63 -5.00 -3.35 -11.29
CA VAL A 63 -5.84 -4.11 -10.37
C VAL A 63 -6.88 -4.85 -11.18
N HIS A 64 -6.81 -6.17 -11.17
CA HIS A 64 -7.78 -7.00 -11.86
C HIS A 64 -8.86 -7.50 -10.89
N PRO A 65 -10.00 -7.94 -11.42
CA PRO A 65 -10.98 -8.67 -10.63
C PRO A 65 -10.33 -9.85 -9.90
N TYR A 66 -10.66 -10.01 -8.61
CA TYR A 66 -10.17 -11.08 -7.73
C TYR A 66 -8.70 -10.99 -7.31
N ASP A 67 -7.99 -9.91 -7.63
CA ASP A 67 -6.69 -9.64 -7.01
C ASP A 67 -6.84 -9.42 -5.50
N VAL A 68 -5.83 -9.83 -4.73
CA VAL A 68 -5.80 -9.64 -3.28
C VAL A 68 -5.26 -8.24 -2.98
N VAL A 69 -6.03 -7.45 -2.24
CA VAL A 69 -5.64 -6.09 -1.84
C VAL A 69 -5.36 -6.09 -0.34
N LEU A 70 -4.15 -5.72 0.05
CA LEU A 70 -3.74 -5.50 1.43
C LEU A 70 -3.52 -4.02 1.67
N ALA A 71 -3.98 -3.52 2.82
CA ALA A 71 -3.85 -2.12 3.18
C ALA A 71 -3.62 -1.94 4.68
N ASP A 72 -2.71 -1.04 5.04
CA ASP A 72 -2.34 -0.67 6.40
C ASP A 72 -2.03 0.84 6.49
N LEU A 73 -1.36 1.28 7.56
CA LEU A 73 -1.00 2.68 7.73
C LEU A 73 0.04 3.20 6.72
N ASP A 74 0.87 2.30 6.17
CA ASP A 74 1.95 2.66 5.24
C ASP A 74 1.46 2.72 3.79
N GLY A 75 0.39 1.98 3.46
CA GLY A 75 -0.28 2.13 2.18
C GLY A 75 -1.07 0.92 1.73
N VAL A 76 -1.12 0.72 0.40
CA VAL A 76 -1.91 -0.34 -0.24
C VAL A 76 -1.04 -1.13 -1.22
N VAL A 77 -1.11 -2.45 -1.14
CA VAL A 77 -0.43 -3.39 -2.04
C VAL A 77 -1.44 -4.31 -2.70
N VAL A 78 -1.23 -4.61 -3.99
CA VAL A 78 -2.08 -5.50 -4.78
C VAL A 78 -1.27 -6.72 -5.21
N VAL A 79 -1.79 -7.91 -4.95
CA VAL A 79 -1.15 -9.19 -5.24
C VAL A 79 -2.02 -10.02 -6.17
N ARG A 80 -1.43 -10.47 -7.28
CA ARG A 80 -2.08 -11.37 -8.22
C ARG A 80 -2.25 -12.75 -7.56
N PRO A 81 -3.41 -13.43 -7.71
CA PRO A 81 -3.63 -14.73 -7.09
C PRO A 81 -2.58 -15.79 -7.48
N SER A 82 -2.07 -15.73 -8.71
CA SER A 82 -1.03 -16.64 -9.20
C SER A 82 0.32 -16.50 -8.49
N LEU A 83 0.57 -15.37 -7.82
CA LEU A 83 1.80 -15.07 -7.10
C LEU A 83 1.63 -15.11 -5.58
N LEU A 84 0.42 -15.35 -5.09
CA LEU A 84 0.09 -15.21 -3.67
C LEU A 84 0.97 -16.08 -2.78
N GLU A 85 1.14 -17.36 -3.14
CA GLU A 85 1.96 -18.30 -2.36
C GLU A 85 3.42 -17.85 -2.28
N GLN A 86 3.98 -17.38 -3.40
CA GLN A 86 5.35 -16.87 -3.44
C GLN A 86 5.50 -15.62 -2.56
N VAL A 87 4.52 -14.72 -2.61
CA VAL A 87 4.51 -13.50 -1.78
C VAL A 87 4.43 -13.86 -0.29
N LEU A 88 3.59 -14.82 0.09
CA LEU A 88 3.47 -15.27 1.49
C LEU A 88 4.79 -15.84 2.01
N GLN A 89 5.45 -16.70 1.23
CA GLN A 89 6.75 -17.29 1.61
C GLN A 89 7.83 -16.22 1.76
N LEU A 90 7.88 -15.25 0.83
CA LEU A 90 8.81 -14.12 0.91
C LEU A 90 8.53 -13.22 2.10
N ALA A 91 7.25 -12.92 2.37
CA ALA A 91 6.85 -12.09 3.50
C ALA A 91 7.17 -12.74 4.85
N GLN A 92 6.92 -14.05 4.99
CA GLN A 92 7.26 -14.79 6.20
C GLN A 92 8.77 -14.78 6.45
N LYS A 93 9.56 -15.13 5.43
CA LYS A 93 11.03 -15.11 5.54
C LYS A 93 11.57 -13.71 5.83
N GLY A 94 11.01 -12.69 5.19
CA GLY A 94 11.35 -11.29 5.42
C GLY A 94 11.09 -10.87 6.86
N SER A 95 9.91 -11.19 7.38
CA SER A 95 9.52 -10.90 8.77
C SER A 95 10.45 -11.56 9.79
N GLU A 96 10.82 -12.83 9.59
CA GLU A 96 11.77 -13.53 10.47
C GLU A 96 13.17 -12.90 10.46
N VAL A 97 13.64 -12.47 9.29
CA VAL A 97 14.94 -11.78 9.14
C VAL A 97 14.91 -10.41 9.80
N ASP A 98 13.83 -9.64 9.60
CA ASP A 98 13.67 -8.30 10.16
C ASP A 98 13.54 -8.35 11.69
N GLU A 99 12.87 -9.36 12.25
CA GLU A 99 12.77 -9.56 13.70
C GLU A 99 14.15 -9.87 14.33
N ARG A 100 14.97 -10.71 13.68
CA ARG A 100 16.36 -10.95 14.12
C ARG A 100 17.19 -9.68 14.06
N CYS A 101 17.02 -8.87 13.01
CA CYS A 101 17.68 -7.58 12.92
C CYS A 101 17.23 -6.65 14.06
N ARG A 102 15.93 -6.60 14.35
CA ARG A 102 15.36 -5.79 15.44
C ARG A 102 15.97 -6.14 16.80
N LEU A 103 16.11 -7.42 17.11
CA LEU A 103 16.74 -7.88 18.36
C LEU A 103 18.21 -7.48 18.45
N ASP A 104 18.98 -7.70 17.38
CA ASP A 104 20.40 -7.31 17.33
C ASP A 104 20.60 -5.79 17.50
N LEU A 105 19.71 -4.98 16.92
CA LEU A 105 19.73 -3.52 17.07
C LEU A 105 19.40 -3.09 18.50
N LEU A 106 18.45 -3.76 19.17
CA LEU A 106 18.11 -3.48 20.57
C LEU A 106 19.25 -3.85 21.53
N GLU A 107 20.06 -4.85 21.19
CA GLU A 107 21.29 -5.19 21.91
C GLU A 107 22.45 -4.20 21.66
N GLY A 108 22.24 -3.19 20.81
CA GLY A 108 23.22 -2.14 20.51
C GLY A 108 24.21 -2.49 19.40
N LYS A 109 23.97 -3.55 18.62
CA LYS A 109 24.82 -3.89 17.45
C LYS A 109 24.66 -2.86 16.33
N GLY A 110 25.71 -2.66 15.54
CA GLY A 110 25.71 -1.68 14.46
C GLY A 110 24.81 -2.10 13.28
N VAL A 111 24.01 -1.15 12.77
CA VAL A 111 23.05 -1.35 11.67
C VAL A 111 23.64 -2.06 10.45
N LYS A 112 24.84 -1.64 10.01
CA LYS A 112 25.52 -2.20 8.83
C LYS A 112 25.95 -3.65 9.04
N GLU A 113 26.37 -3.99 10.26
CA GLU A 113 26.79 -5.36 10.62
C GLU A 113 25.59 -6.29 10.67
N THR A 114 24.52 -5.85 11.33
CA THR A 114 23.27 -6.60 11.48
C THR A 114 22.61 -6.90 10.13
N PHE A 115 22.52 -5.93 9.22
CA PHE A 115 21.95 -6.15 7.90
C PHE A 115 22.79 -7.11 7.04
N LYS A 116 24.13 -6.99 7.08
CA LYS A 116 25.01 -7.92 6.38
C LYS A 116 24.84 -9.36 6.88
N ARG A 117 24.63 -9.51 8.20
CA ARG A 117 24.48 -10.81 8.86
C ARG A 117 23.18 -11.53 8.50
N HIS A 118 22.05 -10.82 8.49
CA HIS A 118 20.74 -11.47 8.37
C HIS A 118 20.06 -11.27 7.00
N ARG A 119 20.31 -10.15 6.32
CA ARG A 119 19.64 -9.79 5.05
C ARG A 119 20.42 -10.20 3.79
N GLY A 120 21.69 -10.59 3.94
CA GLY A 120 22.48 -11.19 2.85
C GLY A 120 22.92 -10.24 1.74
N LYS A 121 22.95 -8.92 1.99
CA LYS A 121 23.68 -7.93 1.18
C LYS A 121 24.35 -6.90 2.08
#